data_AF-A0A4D4KSK7-F1
#
_entry.id   AF-A0A4D4KSK7-F1
#
_cell.length_a   1.000
_cell.length_b   1.000
_cell.length_c   1.000
_cell.angle_alpha   90.00
_cell.angle_beta   90.00
_cell.angle_gamma   90.00
#
_symmetry.space_group_name_H-M   'P 1'
#
loop_
_entity.id
_entity.type
_entity.pdbx_description
1 polymer ?
#
loop_
_entity_poly.entity_id
_entity_poly.type
_entity_poly.pdbx_seq_one_letter_code
_entity_poly.pdbx_strand_id
1 'polypeptide(L)'
;MAHPPTPARHPRAASIHRLTNGLLAQSPAWGEIADQVHKLLGGAWICAHNAHTDYRVLKAHLPNWEPAGVLDTLRLAKATYKELPGYSLDALIKHTAPDLTAAPAQRHRATYDAYATAQLLIAMSSHYETWDQLVAAAVPPGLPGVPEAEEDPTLW
;
A
#
# COMPACT_ATOMS: atom_id res chain seq x y z
N MET A 1 -14.43 6.93 0.60
CA MET A 1 -15.07 5.80 -0.10
C MET A 1 -15.83 6.34 -1.30
N ALA A 2 -15.91 5.60 -2.40
CA ALA A 2 -16.67 5.99 -3.58
C ALA A 2 -17.73 4.94 -3.93
N HIS A 3 -18.84 5.38 -4.52
CA HIS A 3 -19.86 4.52 -5.10
C HIS A 3 -19.34 3.84 -6.37
N PRO A 4 -19.36 2.50 -6.47
CA PRO A 4 -18.93 1.79 -7.66
C PRO A 4 -20.01 1.85 -8.76
N PRO A 5 -19.64 1.89 -10.06
CA PRO A 5 -20.59 1.91 -11.17
C PRO A 5 -21.41 0.63 -11.30
N THR A 6 -20.95 -0.47 -10.70
CA THR A 6 -21.70 -1.73 -10.57
C THR A 6 -21.64 -2.24 -9.14
N PRO A 7 -22.72 -2.85 -8.60
CA PRO A 7 -22.73 -3.41 -7.26
C PRO A 7 -21.60 -4.41 -7.02
N ALA A 8 -21.13 -4.53 -5.78
CA ALA A 8 -20.13 -5.51 -5.42
C ALA A 8 -20.69 -6.93 -5.68
N ARG A 9 -20.18 -7.61 -6.71
CA ARG A 9 -20.72 -8.89 -7.19
C ARG A 9 -20.22 -10.11 -6.41
N HIS A 10 -19.19 -9.98 -5.58
CA HIS A 10 -18.55 -11.13 -4.93
C HIS A 10 -18.89 -11.19 -3.42
N PRO A 11 -19.67 -12.21 -2.97
CA PRO A 11 -20.05 -12.35 -1.56
C PRO A 11 -18.86 -12.38 -0.59
N ARG A 12 -17.71 -12.91 -1.06
CA ARG A 12 -16.46 -12.98 -0.29
C ARG A 12 -15.83 -11.60 -0.03
N ALA A 13 -15.91 -10.66 -0.95
CA ALA A 13 -15.37 -9.31 -0.74
C ALA A 13 -16.20 -8.54 0.30
N ALA A 14 -17.53 -8.72 0.27
CA ALA A 14 -18.44 -8.14 1.27
C ALA A 14 -18.25 -8.78 2.66
N SER A 15 -18.04 -10.10 2.74
CA SER A 15 -17.81 -10.78 4.03
C SER A 15 -16.47 -10.45 4.67
N ILE A 16 -15.44 -10.17 3.85
CA ILE A 16 -14.10 -9.80 4.33
C ILE A 16 -14.05 -8.32 4.74
N HIS A 17 -14.52 -7.40 3.88
CA HIS A 17 -14.37 -5.96 4.12
C HIS A 17 -15.57 -5.29 4.82
N ARG A 18 -16.66 -6.04 5.03
CA ARG A 18 -17.93 -5.58 5.61
C ARG A 18 -18.48 -4.31 4.92
N LEU A 19 -18.24 -4.17 3.62
CA LEU A 19 -18.81 -3.11 2.79
C LEU A 19 -20.12 -3.62 2.19
N THR A 20 -21.23 -2.98 2.55
CA THR A 20 -22.55 -3.30 1.99
C THR A 20 -22.84 -2.43 0.77
N ASN A 21 -23.60 -2.95 -0.19
CA ASN A 21 -24.03 -2.17 -1.36
C ASN A 21 -24.83 -0.92 -0.95
N GLY A 22 -25.57 -0.97 0.17
CA GLY A 22 -26.30 0.19 0.70
C GLY A 22 -25.39 1.30 1.24
N LEU A 23 -24.23 0.97 1.83
CA LEU A 23 -23.24 1.96 2.26
C LEU A 23 -22.51 2.58 1.06
N LEU A 24 -22.22 1.76 0.05
CA LEU A 24 -21.59 2.21 -1.18
C LEU A 24 -22.52 3.13 -1.98
N ALA A 25 -23.83 2.83 -2.03
CA ALA A 25 -24.84 3.65 -2.71
C ALA A 25 -24.97 5.07 -2.13
N GLN A 26 -24.62 5.26 -0.86
CA GLN A 26 -24.64 6.56 -0.18
C GLN A 26 -23.30 7.30 -0.24
N SER A 27 -22.27 6.69 -0.83
CA SER A 27 -20.96 7.31 -1.00
C SER A 27 -20.94 8.19 -2.25
N PRO A 28 -20.12 9.25 -2.30
CA PRO A 28 -19.95 10.05 -3.51
C PRO A 28 -19.46 9.18 -4.68
N ALA A 29 -19.82 9.55 -5.92
CA ALA A 29 -19.26 8.92 -7.10
C ALA A 29 -17.76 9.19 -7.20
N TRP A 30 -17.03 8.34 -7.93
CA TRP A 30 -15.58 8.51 -8.11
C TRP A 30 -15.21 9.90 -8.64
N GLY A 31 -15.94 10.40 -9.66
CA GLY A 31 -15.69 11.71 -10.26
C GLY A 31 -15.79 12.89 -9.28
N GLU A 32 -16.56 12.76 -8.20
CA GLU A 32 -16.71 13.81 -7.17
C GLU A 32 -15.50 13.90 -6.23
N ILE A 33 -14.73 12.81 -6.11
CA ILE A 33 -13.58 12.73 -5.19
C ILE A 33 -12.24 12.55 -5.90
N ALA A 34 -12.23 12.27 -7.21
CA ALA A 34 -11.03 11.94 -7.97
C ALA A 34 -9.94 13.03 -7.82
N ASP A 35 -10.30 14.30 -7.95
CA ASP A 35 -9.36 15.43 -7.83
C ASP A 35 -8.79 15.55 -6.40
N GLN A 36 -9.62 15.30 -5.39
CA GLN A 36 -9.19 15.34 -3.99
C GLN A 36 -8.20 14.21 -3.70
N VAL A 37 -8.49 13.00 -4.20
CA VAL A 37 -7.60 11.84 -4.07
C VAL A 37 -6.30 12.07 -4.85
N HIS A 38 -6.38 12.58 -6.08
CA HIS A 38 -5.21 12.90 -6.88
C HIS A 38 -4.30 13.92 -6.18
N LYS A 39 -4.88 14.99 -5.63
CA LYS A 39 -4.13 16.00 -4.87
C LYS A 39 -3.52 15.44 -3.58
N LEU A 40 -4.24 14.55 -2.89
CA LEU A 40 -3.75 13.91 -1.67
C LEU A 40 -2.57 12.99 -1.95
N LEU A 41 -2.64 12.19 -3.02
CA LEU A 41 -1.57 11.29 -3.40
C LEU A 41 -0.37 12.04 -3.97
N GLY A 42 -0.61 13.03 -4.84
CA GLY A 42 0.44 13.86 -5.45
C GLY A 42 1.64 13.04 -5.94
N GLY A 43 2.84 13.59 -5.78
CA GLY A 43 4.10 12.87 -5.99
C GLY A 43 4.60 12.14 -4.74
N ALA A 44 3.72 11.69 -3.84
CA ALA A 44 4.15 11.01 -2.62
C ALA A 44 4.71 9.61 -2.91
N TRP A 45 5.52 9.11 -1.98
CA TRP A 45 5.77 7.67 -1.87
C TRP A 45 4.53 6.99 -1.31
N ILE A 46 4.13 5.88 -1.93
CA ILE A 46 3.04 5.05 -1.42
C ILE A 46 3.58 3.73 -0.88
N CYS A 47 2.91 3.21 0.15
CA CYS A 47 3.25 1.96 0.79
C CYS A 47 2.00 1.07 0.85
N ALA A 48 2.14 -0.18 0.44
CA ALA A 48 1.08 -1.18 0.49
C ALA A 48 1.65 -2.56 0.83
N HIS A 49 0.77 -3.51 1.16
CA HIS A 49 1.14 -4.90 1.36
C HIS A 49 0.68 -5.71 0.14
N ASN A 50 1.63 -6.22 -0.66
CA ASN A 50 1.37 -6.73 -2.02
C ASN A 50 0.97 -5.60 -3.00
N ALA A 51 1.86 -4.62 -3.15
CA ALA A 51 1.58 -3.27 -3.64
C ALA A 51 1.11 -3.18 -5.11
N HIS A 52 1.42 -4.17 -5.94
CA HIS A 52 0.91 -4.23 -7.33
C HIS A 52 -0.63 -4.19 -7.38
N THR A 53 -1.31 -4.73 -6.36
CA THR A 53 -2.78 -4.74 -6.31
C THR A 53 -3.32 -3.33 -6.20
N ASP A 54 -2.88 -2.59 -5.19
CA ASP A 54 -3.29 -1.21 -4.91
C ASP A 54 -2.86 -0.28 -6.04
N TYR A 55 -1.61 -0.37 -6.49
CA TYR A 55 -1.07 0.47 -7.56
C TYR A 55 -1.87 0.33 -8.86
N ARG A 56 -2.24 -0.90 -9.25
CA ARG A 56 -3.07 -1.14 -10.43
C ARG A 56 -4.44 -0.50 -10.32
N VAL A 57 -5.08 -0.58 -9.15
CA VAL A 57 -6.40 0.04 -8.92
C VAL A 57 -6.30 1.56 -8.98
N LEU A 58 -5.26 2.14 -8.35
CA LEU A 58 -5.01 3.58 -8.38
C LEU A 58 -4.73 4.07 -9.80
N LYS A 59 -3.85 3.42 -10.57
CA LYS A 59 -3.57 3.79 -11.96
C LYS A 59 -4.78 3.65 -12.88
N ALA A 60 -5.64 2.67 -12.65
CA ALA A 60 -6.88 2.54 -13.44
C ALA A 60 -7.85 3.73 -13.21
N HIS A 61 -7.87 4.28 -11.99
CA HIS A 61 -8.73 5.41 -11.65
C HIS A 61 -8.08 6.77 -11.85
N LEU A 62 -6.75 6.82 -11.81
CA LEU A 62 -5.90 8.00 -11.96
C LEU A 62 -4.79 7.69 -12.99
N PRO A 63 -5.11 7.66 -14.29
CA PRO A 63 -4.17 7.23 -15.33
C PRO A 63 -2.94 8.14 -15.42
N ASN A 64 -3.08 9.43 -15.11
CA ASN A 64 -1.98 10.42 -15.17
C ASN A 64 -1.26 10.60 -13.83
N TRP A 65 -1.61 9.83 -12.80
CA TRP A 65 -0.94 9.92 -11.51
C TRP A 65 0.42 9.21 -11.55
N GLU A 66 1.43 9.89 -11.00
CA GLU A 66 2.82 9.44 -10.94
C GLU A 66 3.34 9.61 -9.49
N PRO A 67 3.47 8.53 -8.71
CA PRO A 67 4.07 8.60 -7.39
C PRO A 67 5.60 8.75 -7.48
N ALA A 68 6.23 9.31 -6.46
CA ALA A 68 7.69 9.29 -6.34
C ALA A 68 8.25 7.87 -6.20
N GLY A 69 7.46 6.95 -5.62
CA GLY A 69 7.80 5.53 -5.57
C GLY A 69 6.77 4.68 -4.86
N VAL A 70 6.91 3.36 -4.98
CA VAL A 70 5.98 2.38 -4.42
C VAL A 70 6.72 1.33 -3.59
N LEU A 71 6.49 1.34 -2.28
CA LEU A 71 7.03 0.37 -1.34
C LEU A 71 6.07 -0.79 -1.14
N ASP A 72 6.58 -2.02 -1.19
CA ASP A 72 5.84 -3.22 -0.87
C ASP A 72 6.35 -3.86 0.43
N THR A 73 5.53 -3.81 1.48
CA THR A 73 5.87 -4.41 2.78
C THR A 73 5.94 -5.93 2.76
N LEU A 74 5.23 -6.60 1.82
CA LEU A 74 5.37 -8.05 1.64
C LEU A 74 6.77 -8.39 1.13
N ARG A 75 7.25 -7.61 0.17
CA ARG A 75 8.61 -7.76 -0.39
C ARG A 75 9.66 -7.41 0.66
N LEU A 76 9.50 -6.28 1.33
CA LEU A 76 10.38 -5.84 2.40
C LEU A 76 10.48 -6.89 3.51
N ALA A 77 9.35 -7.46 3.94
CA ALA A 77 9.34 -8.49 4.97
C ALA A 77 10.09 -9.76 4.57
N LYS A 78 10.01 -10.21 3.31
CA LYS A 78 10.80 -11.35 2.81
C LYS A 78 12.30 -11.04 2.72
N ALA A 79 12.65 -9.78 2.49
CA ALA A 79 14.04 -9.33 2.53
C ALA A 79 14.56 -9.32 3.98
N THR A 80 13.79 -8.77 4.92
CA THR A 80 14.17 -8.58 6.33
C THR A 80 14.13 -9.86 7.15
N TYR A 81 13.02 -10.60 7.12
CA TYR A 81 12.80 -11.79 7.94
C TYR A 81 12.93 -13.04 7.08
N LYS A 82 13.97 -13.84 7.30
CA LYS A 82 14.16 -15.11 6.59
C LYS A 82 13.33 -16.21 7.26
N GLU A 83 12.78 -17.10 6.44
CA GLU A 83 12.17 -18.37 6.88
C GLU A 83 10.93 -18.24 7.80
N LEU A 84 10.13 -17.18 7.64
CA LEU A 84 8.85 -17.11 8.35
C LEU A 84 7.83 -18.13 7.77
N PRO A 85 6.95 -18.69 8.62
CA PRO A 85 5.91 -19.62 8.17
C PRO A 85 4.88 -18.98 7.23
N GLY A 86 4.81 -17.64 7.19
CA GLY A 86 3.96 -16.89 6.28
C GLY A 86 4.23 -15.39 6.37
N TYR A 87 3.88 -14.67 5.30
CA TYR A 87 4.11 -13.23 5.16
C TYR A 87 2.82 -12.45 4.90
N SER A 88 1.66 -13.03 5.23
CA SER A 88 0.42 -12.24 5.20
C SER A 88 0.51 -11.09 6.21
N LEU A 89 -0.27 -10.03 5.99
CA LEU A 89 -0.35 -8.90 6.92
C LEU A 89 -0.55 -9.37 8.37
N ASP A 90 -1.46 -10.32 8.59
CA ASP A 90 -1.73 -10.89 9.91
C ASP A 90 -0.54 -11.65 10.50
N ALA A 91 0.17 -12.43 9.67
CA ALA A 91 1.34 -13.17 10.12
C ALA A 91 2.46 -12.21 10.55
N LEU A 92 2.64 -11.11 9.81
CA LEU A 92 3.63 -10.09 10.10
C LEU A 92 3.25 -9.25 11.33
N ILE A 93 1.97 -8.88 11.50
CA ILE A 93 1.49 -8.22 12.72
C ILE A 93 1.77 -9.09 13.93
N LYS A 94 1.48 -10.40 13.84
CA LYS A 94 1.76 -11.34 14.94
C LYS A 94 3.26 -11.47 15.22
N HIS A 95 4.09 -11.46 14.19
CA HIS A 95 5.53 -11.62 14.31
C HIS A 95 6.22 -10.37 14.90
N THR A 96 5.87 -9.19 14.39
CA THR A 96 6.52 -7.92 14.73
C THR A 96 5.86 -7.19 15.91
N ALA A 97 4.62 -7.57 16.24
CA ALA A 97 3.82 -6.99 17.32
C ALA A 97 3.83 -5.44 17.36
N PRO A 98 3.51 -4.76 16.25
CA PRO A 98 3.53 -3.30 16.21
C PRO A 98 2.40 -2.73 17.09
N ASP A 99 2.56 -1.50 17.57
CA ASP A 99 1.48 -0.81 18.28
C ASP A 99 0.36 -0.40 17.30
N LEU A 100 -0.77 -1.11 17.41
CA LEU A 100 -1.98 -0.87 16.62
C LEU A 100 -3.12 -0.31 17.47
N THR A 101 -2.86 0.17 18.68
CA THR A 101 -3.89 0.72 19.58
C THR A 101 -4.59 1.94 18.99
N ALA A 102 -3.89 2.74 18.19
CA ALA A 102 -4.42 3.90 17.48
C ALA A 102 -4.97 3.57 16.08
N ALA A 103 -5.03 2.29 15.68
CA ALA A 103 -5.47 1.92 14.35
C ALA A 103 -6.95 2.30 14.12
N PRO A 104 -7.29 2.94 13.01
CA PRO A 104 -8.65 3.34 12.72
C PRO A 104 -9.51 2.14 12.29
N ALA A 105 -10.68 2.02 12.90
CA ALA A 105 -11.66 0.97 12.64
C ALA A 105 -11.19 -0.46 13.00
N GLN A 106 -11.99 -1.45 12.64
CA GLN A 106 -11.70 -2.87 12.89
C GLN A 106 -10.84 -3.48 11.78
N ARG A 107 -10.14 -4.57 12.11
CA ARG A 107 -9.39 -5.40 11.17
C ARG A 107 -10.21 -5.77 9.92
N HIS A 108 -9.52 -5.88 8.78
CA HIS A 108 -10.10 -6.10 7.43
C HIS A 108 -10.84 -4.90 6.83
N ARG A 109 -10.81 -3.75 7.51
CA ARG A 109 -11.13 -2.46 6.89
C ARG A 109 -9.86 -1.90 6.27
N ALA A 110 -9.97 -1.38 5.06
CA ALA A 110 -8.84 -0.80 4.34
C ALA A 110 -8.09 0.27 5.16
N THR A 111 -8.77 1.02 6.02
CA THR A 111 -8.14 2.01 6.92
C THR A 111 -7.26 1.35 7.98
N TYR A 112 -7.72 0.25 8.57
CA TYR A 112 -6.93 -0.52 9.55
C TYR A 112 -5.74 -1.16 8.85
N ASP A 113 -5.97 -1.80 7.70
CA ASP A 113 -4.93 -2.52 6.97
C ASP A 113 -3.85 -1.55 6.45
N ALA A 114 -4.23 -0.35 6.00
CA ALA A 114 -3.29 0.71 5.63
C ALA A 114 -2.47 1.21 6.83
N TYR A 115 -3.11 1.42 7.98
CA TYR A 115 -2.41 1.82 9.21
C TYR A 115 -1.42 0.74 9.67
N ALA A 116 -1.87 -0.52 9.71
CA ALA A 116 -1.00 -1.63 10.09
C ALA A 116 0.17 -1.81 9.11
N THR A 117 -0.06 -1.64 7.81
CA THR A 117 0.98 -1.64 6.79
C THR A 117 2.02 -0.54 7.04
N ALA A 118 1.59 0.67 7.39
CA ALA A 118 2.50 1.77 7.74
C ALA A 118 3.33 1.44 8.99
N GLN A 119 2.71 0.86 10.03
CA GLN A 119 3.43 0.45 11.23
C GLN A 119 4.43 -0.68 10.97
N LEU A 120 4.10 -1.63 10.09
CA LEU A 120 5.04 -2.66 9.66
C LEU A 120 6.23 -2.08 8.90
N LEU A 121 6.01 -1.09 8.02
CA LEU A 121 7.10 -0.39 7.35
C LEU A 121 8.04 0.26 8.37
N ILE A 122 7.49 0.98 9.36
CA ILE A 122 8.28 1.63 10.42
C ILE A 122 9.04 0.59 11.26
N ALA A 123 8.41 -0.52 11.63
CA ALA A 123 9.08 -1.57 12.39
C ALA A 123 10.26 -2.16 11.60
N MET A 124 10.04 -2.47 10.32
CA MET A 124 11.06 -3.08 9.46
C MET A 124 12.16 -2.10 9.02
N SER A 125 11.89 -0.79 8.98
CA SER A 125 12.89 0.19 8.52
C SER A 125 14.12 0.24 9.43
N SER A 126 13.97 -0.12 10.71
CA SER A 126 15.09 -0.23 11.66
C SER A 126 16.16 -1.25 11.27
N HIS A 127 15.89 -2.14 10.32
CA HIS A 127 16.84 -3.13 9.80
C HIS A 127 17.70 -2.62 8.62
N TYR A 128 17.47 -1.38 8.16
CA TYR A 128 18.17 -0.79 7.03
C TYR A 128 18.85 0.50 7.49
N GLU A 129 20.13 0.66 7.13
CA GLU A 129 20.92 1.83 7.58
C GLU A 129 20.58 3.08 6.77
N THR A 130 20.22 2.88 5.49
CA THR A 130 19.96 3.97 4.55
C THR A 130 18.62 3.79 3.85
N TRP A 131 18.09 4.92 3.37
CA TRP A 131 16.89 4.94 2.54
C TRP A 131 17.06 4.09 1.27
N ASP A 132 18.21 4.18 0.60
CA ASP A 132 18.46 3.45 -0.64
C ASP A 132 18.47 1.94 -0.44
N GLN A 133 19.02 1.45 0.68
CA GLN A 133 18.95 0.03 1.04
C GLN A 133 17.50 -0.42 1.25
N LEU A 134 16.70 0.38 1.96
CA LEU A 134 15.28 0.09 2.19
C LEU A 134 14.51 0.07 0.86
N VAL A 135 14.72 1.07 0.01
CA VAL A 135 14.07 1.20 -1.29
C VAL A 135 14.44 0.02 -2.19
N ALA A 136 15.71 -0.35 -2.29
CA ALA A 136 16.16 -1.49 -3.07
C ALA A 136 15.50 -2.81 -2.60
N ALA A 137 15.27 -2.96 -1.29
CA ALA A 137 14.60 -4.11 -0.71
C ALA A 137 13.07 -4.06 -0.89
N ALA A 138 12.45 -2.89 -0.82
CA ALA A 138 10.99 -2.72 -0.75
C ALA A 138 10.30 -2.45 -2.09
N VAL A 139 10.95 -1.80 -3.06
CA VAL A 139 10.34 -1.47 -4.34
C VAL A 139 10.27 -2.72 -5.21
N PRO A 140 9.06 -3.15 -5.63
CA PRO A 140 8.93 -4.35 -6.42
C PRO A 140 9.20 -4.07 -7.92
N PRO A 141 9.66 -5.07 -8.69
CA PRO A 141 9.96 -4.89 -10.11
C PRO A 141 8.77 -4.33 -10.90
N GLY A 142 9.07 -3.36 -11.76
CA GLY A 142 8.08 -2.71 -12.64
C GLY A 142 7.21 -1.65 -11.96
N LEU A 143 7.45 -1.31 -10.69
CA LEU A 143 6.83 -0.17 -10.03
C LEU A 143 7.82 1.02 -9.89
N PRO A 144 7.32 2.26 -9.83
CA PRO A 144 8.15 3.45 -9.61
C PRO A 144 8.95 3.40 -8.30
N GLY A 145 10.06 4.14 -8.26
CA GLY A 145 10.89 4.30 -7.06
C GLY A 145 12.17 3.46 -7.05
N VAL A 146 12.54 2.82 -8.16
CA VAL A 146 13.89 2.25 -8.29
C VAL A 146 14.87 3.44 -8.31
N PRO A 147 15.94 3.45 -7.47
CA PRO A 147 16.96 4.48 -7.56
C PRO A 147 17.49 4.47 -8.99
N GLU A 148 17.47 5.61 -9.67
CA GLU A 148 18.31 5.77 -10.86
C GLU A 148 19.73 5.48 -10.37
N ALA A 149 20.41 4.52 -11.00
CA ALA A 149 21.84 4.38 -10.77
C ALA A 149 22.41 5.77 -11.04
N GLU A 150 23.08 6.37 -10.05
CA GLU A 150 23.85 7.58 -10.31
C GLU A 150 24.70 7.26 -11.54
N GLU A 151 24.38 7.89 -12.67
CA GLU A 151 25.28 7.89 -13.81
C GLU A 151 26.50 8.61 -13.29
N ASP A 152 27.49 7.81 -12.87
CA ASP A 152 28.81 8.27 -12.48
C ASP A 152 29.22 9.24 -13.59
N PRO A 153 29.33 10.56 -13.31
CA PRO A 153 29.51 11.54 -14.36
C PRO A 153 30.76 11.10 -15.10
N THR A 154 30.56 10.65 -16.33
CA THR A 154 31.64 10.12 -17.16
C THR A 154 32.62 11.27 -17.32
N LEU A 155 33.67 11.21 -16.51
CA LEU A 155 34.70 12.24 -16.39
C LEU A 155 35.69 12.06 -17.54
N TRP A 156 35.21 11.90 -18.78
CA TRP A 156 36.05 11.84 -19.99
C TRP A 156 35.28 12.33 -21.22
#